data_AF-A0A5B2YZY6-F1
#
_entry.id   AF-A0A5B2YZY6-F1
#
_cell.length_a   1.000
_cell.length_b   1.000
_cell.length_c   1.000
_cell.angle_alpha   90.00
_cell.angle_beta   90.00
_cell.angle_gamma   90.00
#
_symmetry.space_group_name_H-M   'P 1'
#
loop_
_entity.id
_entity.type
_entity.pdbx_description
1 polymer ?
#
loop_
_entity_poly.entity_id
_entity_poly.type
_entity_poly.pdbx_seq_one_letter_code
_entity_poly.pdbx_strand_id
1 'polypeptide(L)'
;MRVNIKMSIIQKPGGKNITIRHVTIYDAIYKSLNLINTKITHPITLSKISNNPNVQKILLAKGLIREVKPKENLISEYQNYKYFVIAPKGHEYIKRFEKLRELVE
;
A
#
# COMPACT_ATOMS: atom_id res chain seq x y z
N MET A 1 -4.82 17.57 14.99
CA MET A 1 -5.31 17.60 13.59
C MET A 1 -6.18 16.36 13.39
N ARG A 2 -7.51 16.50 13.24
CA ARG A 2 -8.45 15.37 13.14
C ARG A 2 -8.40 14.80 11.71
N VAL A 3 -8.01 13.54 11.54
CA VAL A 3 -8.19 12.84 10.26
C VAL A 3 -9.67 12.49 10.16
N ASN A 4 -10.39 13.20 9.31
CA ASN A 4 -11.82 13.06 9.13
C ASN A 4 -12.08 11.79 8.29
N ILE A 5 -12.31 10.65 8.94
CA ILE A 5 -12.75 9.44 8.25
C ILE A 5 -14.20 9.68 7.84
N LYS A 6 -14.41 10.23 6.64
CA LYS A 6 -15.75 10.37 6.07
C LYS A 6 -16.30 8.96 5.91
N MET A 7 -17.29 8.58 6.70
CA MET A 7 -18.01 7.33 6.53
C MET A 7 -19.33 7.67 5.85
N SER A 8 -19.59 7.06 4.71
CA SER A 8 -20.87 7.20 4.02
C SER A 8 -21.64 5.90 4.20
N ILE A 9 -22.81 5.98 4.83
CA ILE A 9 -23.75 4.87 4.91
C ILE A 9 -24.60 4.97 3.65
N ILE A 10 -24.49 3.98 2.76
CA ILE A 10 -25.38 3.87 1.60
C ILE A 10 -26.39 2.78 1.91
N GLN A 11 -27.68 3.14 1.92
CA GLN A 11 -28.78 2.18 1.90
C GLN A 11 -29.00 1.69 0.48
N LYS A 12 -28.80 0.40 0.23
CA LYS A 12 -29.27 -0.26 -1.00
C LYS A 12 -30.74 -0.66 -0.85
N PRO A 13 -31.51 -0.74 -1.96
CA PRO A 13 -32.84 -1.35 -1.92
C PRO A 13 -32.72 -2.78 -1.38
N GLY A 14 -33.41 -3.06 -0.26
CA GLY A 14 -33.29 -4.32 0.49
C GLY A 14 -32.73 -4.18 1.93
N GLY A 15 -32.60 -2.96 2.47
CA GLY A 15 -32.34 -2.73 3.90
C GLY A 15 -30.91 -3.05 4.38
N LYS A 16 -30.00 -3.46 3.49
CA LYS A 16 -28.59 -3.63 3.84
C LYS A 16 -27.88 -2.27 3.88
N ASN A 17 -27.53 -1.84 5.09
CA ASN A 17 -26.63 -0.72 5.31
C ASN A 17 -25.20 -1.13 4.94
N ILE A 18 -24.62 -0.48 3.93
CA ILE A 18 -23.21 -0.68 3.57
C ILE A 18 -22.44 0.51 4.12
N THR A 19 -21.51 0.24 5.04
CA THR A 19 -20.59 1.26 5.55
C THR A 19 -19.42 1.38 4.58
N ILE A 20 -19.34 2.50 3.85
CA ILE A 20 -18.22 2.78 2.97
C ILE A 20 -17.18 3.56 3.77
N ARG A 21 -16.10 2.87 4.17
CA ARG A 21 -14.89 3.53 4.64
C ARG A 21 -14.24 4.21 3.45
N HIS A 22 -14.20 5.55 3.46
CA HIS A 22 -13.39 6.30 2.51
C HIS A 22 -11.92 5.97 2.79
N VAL A 23 -11.34 5.10 1.97
CA VAL A 23 -9.92 4.77 2.04
C VAL A 23 -9.15 6.01 1.60
N THR A 24 -8.45 6.65 2.53
CA THR A 24 -7.62 7.81 2.16
C THR A 24 -6.44 7.34 1.32
N ILE A 25 -5.82 8.28 0.60
CA ILE A 25 -4.59 7.97 -0.14
C ILE A 25 -3.49 7.44 0.79
N TYR A 26 -3.48 7.87 2.06
CA TYR A 26 -2.54 7.42 3.09
C TYR A 26 -2.79 5.96 3.51
N ASP A 27 -4.06 5.56 3.64
CA ASP A 27 -4.45 4.16 3.89
C ASP A 27 -4.03 3.25 2.73
N ALA A 28 -4.20 3.74 1.49
CA ALA A 28 -3.80 2.99 0.30
C ALA A 28 -2.27 2.81 0.24
N ILE A 29 -1.50 3.87 0.54
CA ILE A 29 -0.03 3.80 0.65
C ILE A 29 0.38 2.80 1.73
N TYR A 30 -0.23 2.88 2.93
CA TYR A 30 0.06 1.97 4.03
C TYR A 30 -0.22 0.51 3.65
N LYS A 31 -1.39 0.21 3.06
CA LYS A 31 -1.74 -1.14 2.61
C LYS A 31 -0.76 -1.67 1.56
N SER A 32 -0.36 -0.83 0.60
CA SER A 32 0.62 -1.17 -0.41
C SER A 32 1.99 -1.51 0.19
N LEU A 33 2.46 -0.71 1.16
CA LEU A 33 3.71 -1.00 1.85
C LEU A 33 3.62 -2.27 2.69
N ASN A 34 2.52 -2.47 3.43
CA ASN A 34 2.34 -3.67 4.25
C ASN A 34 2.25 -4.95 3.39
N LEU A 35 1.68 -4.88 2.19
CA LEU A 35 1.68 -5.98 1.22
C LEU A 35 3.09 -6.40 0.81
N ILE A 36 4.00 -5.43 0.62
CA ILE A 36 5.41 -5.72 0.30
C ILE A 36 6.12 -6.32 1.51
N ASN A 37 5.82 -5.81 2.70
CA ASN A 37 6.43 -6.28 3.95
C ASN A 37 6.06 -7.74 4.27
N THR A 38 4.86 -8.16 3.89
CA THR A 38 4.37 -9.53 4.13
C THR A 38 4.76 -10.53 3.05
N LYS A 39 5.06 -10.07 1.83
CA LYS A 39 5.35 -10.92 0.65
C LYS A 39 6.83 -10.91 0.24
N ILE A 40 7.74 -10.86 1.22
CA ILE A 40 9.21 -10.80 1.03
C ILE A 40 9.75 -11.93 0.12
N THR A 41 9.02 -13.04 -0.01
CA THR A 41 9.42 -14.23 -0.79
C THR A 41 9.13 -14.18 -2.28
N HIS A 42 8.36 -13.21 -2.81
CA HIS A 42 7.96 -13.20 -4.22
C HIS A 42 8.16 -11.84 -4.92
N PRO A 43 8.43 -11.83 -6.24
CA PRO A 43 8.36 -10.63 -7.07
C PRO A 43 7.04 -9.90 -6.87
N ILE A 44 7.11 -8.64 -6.46
CA ILE A 44 5.95 -7.75 -6.46
C ILE A 44 6.20 -6.64 -7.47
N THR A 45 5.50 -6.74 -8.59
CA THR A 45 5.45 -5.69 -9.60
C THR A 45 4.67 -4.49 -9.05
N LEU A 46 4.93 -3.29 -9.58
CA LEU A 46 4.18 -2.07 -9.24
C LEU A 46 2.66 -2.24 -9.34
N SER A 47 2.19 -2.99 -10.36
CA SER A 47 0.78 -3.33 -10.54
C SER A 47 0.22 -4.19 -9.41
N LYS A 48 1.02 -5.13 -8.86
CA LYS A 48 0.61 -5.92 -7.69
C LYS A 48 0.66 -5.13 -6.38
N ILE A 49 1.49 -4.09 -6.29
CA ILE A 49 1.62 -3.22 -5.11
C ILE A 49 0.38 -2.34 -4.95
N SER A 50 -0.09 -1.74 -6.05
CA SER A 50 -1.29 -0.92 -6.04
C SER A 50 -1.89 -0.84 -7.43
N ASN A 51 -3.21 -0.95 -7.56
CA ASN A 51 -3.91 -0.66 -8.82
C ASN A 51 -4.13 0.85 -9.03
N ASN A 52 -3.81 1.69 -8.04
CA ASN A 52 -3.99 3.13 -8.13
C ASN A 52 -2.69 3.80 -8.63
N PRO A 53 -2.68 4.41 -9.83
CA PRO A 53 -1.47 5.01 -10.41
C PRO A 53 -0.93 6.18 -9.57
N ASN A 54 -1.79 6.91 -8.84
CA ASN A 54 -1.34 7.99 -7.97
C ASN A 54 -0.57 7.45 -6.75
N VAL A 55 -1.02 6.32 -6.19
CA VAL A 55 -0.31 5.65 -5.09
C VAL A 55 1.03 5.12 -5.57
N GLN A 56 1.09 4.50 -6.74
CA GLN A 56 2.35 4.05 -7.35
C GLN A 56 3.34 5.21 -7.53
N LYS A 57 2.89 6.33 -8.10
CA LYS A 57 3.72 7.55 -8.25
C LYS A 57 4.23 8.06 -6.91
N ILE A 58 3.39 8.10 -5.88
CA ILE A 58 3.81 8.58 -4.55
C ILE A 58 4.84 7.64 -3.92
N LEU A 59 4.63 6.32 -4.00
CA LEU A 59 5.54 5.32 -3.44
C LEU A 59 6.96 5.48 -4.03
N LEU A 60 7.05 5.71 -5.35
CA LEU A 60 8.32 5.96 -6.04
C LEU A 60 8.88 7.36 -5.75
N ALA A 61 8.09 8.42 -5.92
CA ALA A 61 8.55 9.80 -5.79
C ALA A 61 8.99 10.16 -4.36
N LYS A 62 8.36 9.55 -3.35
CA LYS A 62 8.76 9.72 -1.94
C LYS A 62 9.86 8.75 -1.52
N GLY A 63 10.31 7.87 -2.41
CA GLY A 63 11.34 6.85 -2.12
C GLY A 63 10.92 5.90 -1.01
N LEU A 64 9.62 5.57 -0.91
CA LEU A 64 9.09 4.62 0.07
C LEU A 64 9.39 3.18 -0.35
N ILE A 65 9.48 2.96 -1.67
CA ILE A 65 9.93 1.72 -2.28
C ILE A 65 11.15 2.00 -3.17
N ARG A 66 11.96 0.97 -3.40
CA ARG A 66 13.11 1.03 -4.32
C ARG A 66 13.11 -0.16 -5.25
N GLU A 67 13.56 0.06 -6.47
CA GLU A 67 13.77 -1.01 -7.43
C GLU A 67 14.98 -1.85 -7.01
N VAL A 68 14.86 -3.17 -7.10
CA VAL A 68 15.96 -4.11 -6.86
C VAL A 68 16.08 -5.05 -8.06
N LYS A 69 17.27 -5.60 -8.26
CA LYS A 69 17.44 -6.65 -9.27
C LYS A 69 16.76 -7.94 -8.77
N PRO A 70 16.19 -8.74 -9.69
CA PRO A 70 15.82 -10.12 -9.35
C PRO A 70 16.98 -10.82 -8.68
N LYS A 71 16.73 -11.54 -7.57
CA LYS A 71 17.67 -12.55 -7.10
C LYS A 71 17.86 -13.59 -8.20
N GLU A 72 19.08 -14.07 -8.37
CA GLU A 72 19.48 -15.01 -9.44
C GLU A 72 18.66 -16.32 -9.45
N ASN A 73 17.96 -16.65 -8.35
CA ASN A 73 17.10 -17.83 -8.20
C ASN A 73 15.66 -17.65 -8.72
N LEU A 74 15.36 -16.56 -9.43
CA LEU A 74 14.04 -16.34 -10.01
C LEU A 74 13.91 -17.08 -11.34
N ILE A 75 12.78 -17.78 -11.49
CA ILE A 75 12.39 -18.51 -12.71
C ILE A 75 12.50 -17.54 -13.91
N SER A 76 13.11 -18.01 -15.01
CA SER A 76 13.38 -17.27 -16.26
C SER A 76 12.27 -16.30 -16.68
N GLU A 77 11.00 -16.69 -16.52
CA GLU A 77 9.81 -15.91 -16.89
C GLU A 77 9.69 -14.56 -16.15
N TYR A 78 10.33 -14.40 -15.00
CA TYR A 78 10.24 -13.20 -14.18
C TYR A 78 11.46 -12.28 -14.28
N GLN A 79 12.51 -12.66 -15.03
CA GLN A 79 13.76 -11.89 -15.09
C GLN A 79 13.59 -10.48 -15.71
N ASN A 80 12.61 -10.31 -16.59
CA ASN A 80 12.35 -9.04 -17.28
C ASN A 80 11.44 -8.07 -16.50
N TYR A 81 10.97 -8.46 -15.31
CA TYR A 81 10.11 -7.60 -14.49
C TYR A 81 10.92 -6.73 -13.54
N LYS A 82 10.39 -5.55 -13.24
CA LYS A 82 10.94 -4.67 -12.20
C LYS A 82 10.47 -5.13 -10.82
N TYR A 83 11.40 -5.24 -9.88
CA TYR A 83 11.14 -5.69 -8.51
C TYR A 83 11.21 -4.51 -7.57
N PHE A 84 10.32 -4.45 -6.59
CA PHE A 84 10.34 -3.39 -5.61
C PHE A 84 10.36 -3.95 -4.19
N VAL A 85 11.22 -3.37 -3.36
CA VAL A 85 11.26 -3.61 -1.91
C VAL A 85 11.01 -2.32 -1.17
N ILE A 86 10.61 -2.44 0.10
CA ILE A 86 10.45 -1.28 0.98
C ILE A 86 11.83 -0.66 1.23
N ALA A 87 11.91 0.66 1.06
CA ALA A 87 13.09 1.43 1.44
C ALA A 87 13.01 1.82 2.92
N PRO A 88 14.12 2.24 3.57
CA PRO A 88 14.08 2.68 4.97
C PRO A 88 12.99 3.72 5.27
N LYS A 89 12.77 4.68 4.35
CA LYS A 89 11.69 5.67 4.45
C LYS A 89 10.29 5.05 4.44
N GLY A 90 10.10 3.95 3.72
CA GLY A 90 8.84 3.21 3.71
C GLY A 90 8.57 2.51 5.04
N HIS A 91 9.60 1.93 5.67
CA HIS A 91 9.46 1.36 7.02
C HIS A 91 9.16 2.44 8.07
N GLU A 92 9.79 3.61 7.98
CA GLU A 92 9.43 4.74 8.83
C GLU A 92 7.98 5.18 8.63
N TYR A 93 7.51 5.24 7.38
CA TYR A 93 6.13 5.60 7.08
C TYR A 93 5.15 4.64 7.74
N ILE A 94 5.38 3.32 7.64
CA ILE A 94 4.56 2.29 8.32
C ILE A 94 4.50 2.60 9.83
N LYS A 95 5.65 2.72 10.50
CA LYS A 95 5.71 2.97 11.95
C LYS A 95 4.98 4.24 12.37
N ARG A 96 5.15 5.33 11.61
CA ARG A 96 4.46 6.60 11.88
C ARG A 96 2.96 6.47 11.71
N PHE A 97 2.53 5.76 10.66
CA PHE A 97 1.11 5.54 10.38
C PHE A 97 0.44 4.68 11.47
N GLU A 98 1.08 3.61 11.91
CA GLU A 98 0.62 2.77 13.02
C GLU A 98 0.48 3.57 14.31
N LYS A 99 1.53 4.30 14.70
CA LYS A 99 1.51 5.16 15.90
C LYS A 99 0.43 6.24 15.84
N LEU A 100 0.17 6.81 14.66
CA LEU A 100 -0.92 7.77 14.48
C LEU A 100 -2.30 7.13 14.61
N ARG A 101 -2.47 5.88 14.15
CA ARG A 101 -3.74 5.15 14.34
C ARG A 101 -4.00 4.83 15.81
N GLU A 102 -2.98 4.40 16.55
CA GLU A 102 -3.09 4.13 18.00
C GLU A 102 -3.51 5.36 18.82
N LEU A 103 -3.22 6.58 18.34
CA LEU A 103 -3.61 7.82 19.03
C LEU A 103 -5.06 8.24 18.73
N VAL A 104 -5.69 7.62 17.75
CA VAL A 104 -7.03 7.98 17.26
C VAL A 104 -8.06 6.89 17.53
N GLU A 105 -7.63 5.63 17.67
CA GLU A 105 -8.45 4.48 18.07
C GLU A 105 -8.37 4.22 19.57
#